data_AF-A0A940QKV6-F1
#
_entry.id   AF-A0A940QKV6-F1
#
_cell.length_a   1.000
_cell.length_b   1.000
_cell.length_c   1.000
_cell.angle_alpha   90.00
_cell.angle_beta   90.00
_cell.angle_gamma   90.00
#
_symmetry.space_group_name_H-M   'P 1'
#
loop_
_entity.id
_entity.type
_entity.pdbx_description
1 polymer ?
#
loop_
_entity_poly.entity_id
_entity_poly.type
_entity_poly.pdbx_seq_one_letter_code
_entity_poly.pdbx_strand_id
1 'polypeptide(L)'
;MKKFLALLLAAMMMTASLTACGSTEENTTEETTTETTTEETQEEVEEEQEEEVELVPENYTYEDMVDIDIYDDVIDMYSIDYSKQPHFTNDLGLDSYFRNCVANRCRQIAFTADKGVKVEVSGGGFCEDYLLVWCNYKMEPGKEAHSYLASVTYYPGDNVAWAYLNNDTSGLTAKEQELYDVTVAWLEENVTDEMTDVEKATLFHNYLAGNAVYSNDLFANLNTSFTFDYGITAYGAMVDHMTICQG
;
A
#
# COMPACT_ATOMS: atom_id res chain seq x y z
N MET A 1 22.98 -5.51 -4.28
CA MET A 1 22.38 -6.85 -4.07
C MET A 1 21.06 -6.83 -3.28
N LYS A 2 20.77 -5.79 -2.47
CA LYS A 2 19.51 -5.68 -1.69
C LYS A 2 18.26 -5.31 -2.51
N LYS A 3 18.41 -4.77 -3.74
CA LYS A 3 17.29 -4.27 -4.56
C LYS A 3 16.64 -5.32 -5.48
N PHE A 4 17.34 -6.40 -5.81
CA PHE A 4 16.81 -7.48 -6.66
C PHE A 4 16.00 -8.53 -5.88
N LEU A 5 16.11 -8.55 -4.55
CA LEU A 5 15.45 -9.54 -3.69
C LEU A 5 13.99 -9.17 -3.36
N ALA A 6 13.69 -7.86 -3.26
CA ALA A 6 12.33 -7.37 -3.01
C ALA A 6 11.36 -7.74 -4.15
N LEU A 7 11.85 -7.73 -5.40
CA LEU A 7 11.06 -8.12 -6.58
C LEU A 7 10.73 -9.62 -6.63
N LEU A 8 11.58 -10.47 -6.04
CA LEU A 8 11.39 -11.93 -6.04
C LEU A 8 10.45 -12.40 -4.92
N LEU A 9 10.45 -11.74 -3.75
CA LEU A 9 9.48 -12.05 -2.69
C LEU A 9 8.06 -11.60 -3.04
N ALA A 10 7.90 -10.44 -3.70
CA ALA A 10 6.60 -9.99 -4.19
C ALA A 10 6.01 -10.95 -5.25
N ALA A 11 6.84 -11.53 -6.10
CA ALA A 11 6.41 -12.48 -7.13
C ALA A 11 5.97 -13.85 -6.57
N MET A 12 6.50 -14.30 -5.43
CA MET A 12 6.08 -15.57 -4.81
C MET A 12 4.77 -15.45 -4.02
N MET A 13 4.44 -14.28 -3.47
CA MET A 13 3.15 -14.06 -2.80
C MET A 13 1.97 -13.97 -3.79
N MET A 14 2.24 -13.63 -5.06
CA MET A 14 1.20 -13.51 -6.10
C MET A 14 0.63 -14.82 -6.64
N THR A 15 1.18 -15.99 -6.26
CA THR A 15 0.66 -17.29 -6.75
C THR A 15 0.02 -18.16 -5.68
N ALA A 16 0.22 -17.84 -4.39
CA ALA A 16 -0.34 -18.62 -3.28
C ALA A 16 -1.71 -18.12 -2.78
N SER A 17 -2.09 -16.88 -3.09
CA SER A 17 -3.31 -16.25 -2.57
C SER A 17 -4.60 -16.60 -3.32
N LEU A 18 -4.55 -17.33 -4.45
CA LEU A 18 -5.74 -17.68 -5.23
C LEU A 18 -5.95 -19.19 -5.50
N THR A 19 -5.11 -20.08 -4.97
CA THR A 19 -5.28 -21.55 -5.18
C THR A 19 -5.31 -22.40 -3.92
N ALA A 20 -5.20 -21.82 -2.72
CA ALA A 20 -5.25 -22.60 -1.46
C ALA A 20 -6.64 -22.62 -0.78
N CYS A 21 -7.70 -22.12 -1.43
CA CYS A 21 -9.07 -22.20 -0.95
C CYS A 21 -10.01 -22.60 -2.10
N GLY A 22 -10.17 -23.90 -2.33
CA GLY A 22 -11.10 -24.41 -3.34
C GLY A 22 -11.10 -25.92 -3.43
N SER A 23 -12.13 -26.54 -2.84
CA SER A 23 -12.46 -27.96 -2.95
C SER A 23 -12.56 -28.41 -4.41
N THR A 24 -11.99 -29.58 -4.69
CA THR A 24 -12.09 -30.32 -5.94
C THR A 24 -13.53 -30.66 -6.29
N GLU A 25 -14.01 -30.24 -7.47
CA GLU A 25 -15.05 -30.96 -8.23
C GLU A 25 -14.92 -30.63 -9.73
N GLU A 26 -14.73 -31.67 -10.55
CA GLU A 26 -14.70 -31.64 -12.01
C GLU A 26 -16.09 -31.33 -12.56
N ASN A 27 -16.20 -30.49 -13.60
CA ASN A 27 -17.05 -30.85 -14.73
C ASN A 27 -16.72 -30.12 -16.03
N THR A 28 -16.54 -30.95 -17.05
CA THR A 28 -16.40 -30.67 -18.48
C THR A 28 -17.71 -30.16 -19.06
N THR A 29 -17.72 -29.13 -19.91
CA THR A 29 -18.60 -29.09 -21.10
C THR A 29 -18.06 -28.12 -22.16
N GLU A 30 -18.04 -28.61 -23.40
CA GLU A 30 -17.75 -27.90 -24.65
C GLU A 30 -18.79 -26.80 -24.94
N GLU A 31 -18.40 -25.71 -25.61
CA GLU A 31 -19.28 -25.09 -26.62
C GLU A 31 -18.51 -24.22 -27.64
N THR A 32 -18.47 -24.74 -28.87
CA THR A 32 -18.66 -24.10 -30.17
C THR A 32 -18.49 -22.58 -30.29
N THR A 33 -17.47 -22.13 -31.05
CA THR A 33 -17.40 -20.77 -31.60
C THR A 33 -17.57 -20.80 -33.11
N THR A 34 -18.57 -20.07 -33.61
CA THR A 34 -18.84 -19.88 -35.04
C THR A 34 -18.16 -18.60 -35.51
N GLU A 35 -17.42 -18.69 -36.60
CA GLU A 35 -16.76 -17.59 -37.32
C GLU A 35 -17.77 -16.58 -37.87
N THR A 36 -17.44 -15.28 -37.87
CA THR A 36 -17.90 -14.36 -38.91
C THR A 36 -16.89 -13.21 -39.13
N THR A 37 -16.14 -13.38 -40.22
CA THR A 37 -15.84 -12.43 -41.30
C THR A 37 -15.48 -10.97 -40.99
N THR A 38 -14.20 -10.69 -41.27
CA THR A 38 -13.52 -9.42 -41.48
C THR A 38 -14.07 -8.64 -42.69
N GLU A 39 -14.24 -7.32 -42.56
CA GLU A 39 -14.29 -6.40 -43.69
C GLU A 39 -13.29 -5.26 -43.42
N GLU A 40 -12.24 -5.19 -44.24
CA GLU A 40 -11.21 -4.17 -44.22
C GLU A 40 -11.75 -2.87 -44.85
N THR A 41 -11.54 -1.74 -44.20
CA THR A 41 -11.56 -0.42 -44.84
C THR A 41 -10.29 0.31 -44.44
N GLN A 42 -9.40 0.51 -45.41
CA GLN A 42 -8.18 1.31 -45.27
C GLN A 42 -8.56 2.80 -45.19
N GLU A 43 -8.32 3.42 -44.05
CA GLU A 43 -8.09 4.87 -43.95
C GLU A 43 -6.58 5.11 -43.82
N GLU A 44 -6.04 5.98 -44.68
CA GLU A 44 -4.69 6.53 -44.54
C GLU A 44 -4.62 7.34 -43.25
N VAL A 45 -3.87 6.84 -42.26
CA VAL A 45 -3.50 7.60 -41.07
C VAL A 45 -2.22 8.37 -41.41
N GLU A 46 -2.36 9.69 -41.50
CA GLU A 46 -1.25 10.63 -41.52
C GLU A 46 -0.57 10.56 -40.14
N GLU A 47 0.63 9.97 -40.07
CA GLU A 47 1.42 9.91 -38.83
C GLU A 47 1.86 11.33 -38.46
N GLU A 48 1.09 12.01 -37.61
CA GLU A 48 1.64 13.08 -36.76
C GLU A 48 2.65 12.43 -35.82
N GLN A 49 3.94 12.74 -36.03
CA GLN A 49 4.97 12.45 -35.05
C GLN A 49 4.63 13.23 -33.78
N GLU A 50 4.01 12.57 -32.81
CA GLU A 50 3.95 13.04 -31.43
C GLU A 50 5.40 13.16 -30.95
N GLU A 51 5.87 14.40 -30.83
CA GLU A 51 7.11 14.73 -30.15
C GLU A 51 6.93 14.23 -28.70
N GLU A 52 7.64 13.16 -28.33
CA GLU A 52 7.65 12.59 -26.98
C GLU A 52 8.27 13.66 -26.06
N VAL A 53 7.42 14.56 -25.53
CA VAL A 53 7.83 15.56 -24.56
C VAL A 53 8.20 14.82 -23.29
N GLU A 54 9.50 14.72 -23.03
CA GLU A 54 10.03 14.16 -21.80
C GLU A 54 9.45 14.96 -20.62
N LEU A 55 8.45 14.39 -19.93
CA LEU A 55 7.82 15.01 -18.78
C LEU A 55 8.85 15.10 -17.67
N VAL A 56 9.32 16.31 -17.39
CA VAL A 56 10.23 16.56 -16.28
C VAL A 56 9.41 16.47 -14.99
N PRO A 57 9.76 15.58 -14.04
CA PRO A 57 9.08 15.49 -12.77
C PRO A 57 9.18 16.84 -12.05
N GLU A 58 8.06 17.27 -11.50
CA GLU A 58 8.01 18.53 -10.77
C GLU A 58 8.81 18.44 -9.47
N ASN A 59 9.56 19.50 -9.18
CA ASN A 59 10.40 19.55 -8.00
C ASN A 59 9.62 20.18 -6.84
N TYR A 60 9.38 19.39 -5.79
CA TYR A 60 9.01 19.84 -4.46
C TYR A 60 10.17 19.55 -3.49
N THR A 61 10.16 20.24 -2.36
CA THR A 61 11.12 20.09 -1.27
C THR A 61 10.44 19.52 -0.03
N TYR A 62 11.22 19.03 0.93
CA TYR A 62 10.68 18.61 2.23
C TYR A 62 10.04 19.79 2.98
N GLU A 63 10.42 21.03 2.69
CA GLU A 63 9.82 22.23 3.27
C GLU A 63 8.42 22.50 2.74
N ASP A 64 8.10 22.00 1.54
CA ASP A 64 6.77 22.08 0.93
C ASP A 64 5.79 21.06 1.52
N MET A 65 6.29 20.12 2.35
CA MET A 65 5.48 19.10 3.05
C MET A 65 4.83 19.68 4.33
N VAL A 66 4.29 20.89 4.25
CA VAL A 66 3.56 21.55 5.36
C VAL A 66 2.23 20.84 5.58
N ASP A 67 1.75 20.68 6.81
CA ASP A 67 0.50 19.95 7.12
C ASP A 67 0.47 18.50 6.60
N ILE A 68 1.66 17.94 6.31
CA ILE A 68 1.84 16.51 6.15
C ILE A 68 2.00 15.93 7.52
N ASP A 69 0.88 15.49 8.03
CA ASP A 69 0.91 14.93 9.33
C ASP A 69 1.21 13.43 9.27
N ILE A 70 2.31 13.11 9.95
CA ILE A 70 2.78 11.76 10.21
C ILE A 70 2.06 11.16 11.44
N TYR A 71 1.58 11.93 12.44
CA TYR A 71 1.06 11.42 13.74
C TYR A 71 0.11 12.33 14.59
N ASP A 72 -0.33 13.47 14.11
CA ASP A 72 -1.29 14.44 14.67
C ASP A 72 -2.76 14.02 14.46
N ASP A 73 -3.68 14.79 15.04
CA ASP A 73 -5.13 14.55 14.92
C ASP A 73 -5.61 14.68 13.46
N VAL A 74 -6.72 14.01 13.12
CA VAL A 74 -7.32 14.07 11.77
C VAL A 74 -7.46 15.52 11.28
N ILE A 75 -6.63 15.93 10.32
CA ILE A 75 -6.70 17.27 9.73
C ILE A 75 -8.00 17.41 8.94
N ASP A 76 -8.69 18.53 9.15
CA ASP A 76 -9.79 18.92 8.29
C ASP A 76 -9.26 19.61 7.04
N MET A 77 -9.76 19.21 5.87
CA MET A 77 -9.34 19.73 4.57
C MET A 77 -9.46 21.26 4.52
N TYR A 78 -10.48 21.82 5.19
CA TYR A 78 -10.74 23.25 5.22
C TYR A 78 -9.82 24.05 6.16
N SER A 79 -9.03 23.37 6.99
CA SER A 79 -8.03 24.01 7.86
C SER A 79 -6.66 24.16 7.20
N ILE A 80 -6.46 23.55 6.04
CA ILE A 80 -5.17 23.51 5.34
C ILE A 80 -4.98 24.79 4.52
N ASP A 81 -3.80 25.40 4.64
CA ASP A 81 -3.38 26.49 3.77
C ASP A 81 -2.76 25.94 2.48
N TYR A 82 -3.62 25.66 1.50
CA TYR A 82 -3.22 25.10 0.19
C TYR A 82 -2.25 25.98 -0.62
N SER A 83 -2.08 27.26 -0.26
CA SER A 83 -1.07 28.11 -0.90
C SER A 83 0.37 27.75 -0.52
N LYS A 84 0.54 26.93 0.53
CA LYS A 84 1.82 26.40 0.99
C LYS A 84 2.05 24.94 0.60
N GLN A 85 1.09 24.33 -0.10
CA GLN A 85 1.14 22.92 -0.47
C GLN A 85 1.69 22.77 -1.88
N PRO A 86 2.30 21.61 -2.22
CA PRO A 86 2.76 21.34 -3.56
C PRO A 86 1.61 21.42 -4.57
N HIS A 87 1.90 21.97 -5.75
CA HIS A 87 0.95 22.11 -6.84
C HIS A 87 1.44 21.33 -8.05
N PHE A 88 0.59 20.45 -8.58
CA PHE A 88 0.93 19.53 -9.65
C PHE A 88 0.22 19.83 -10.97
N THR A 89 0.98 19.90 -12.06
CA THR A 89 0.50 20.08 -13.45
C THR A 89 0.57 18.81 -14.29
N ASN A 90 1.20 17.75 -13.77
CA ASN A 90 1.27 16.43 -14.41
C ASN A 90 1.27 15.26 -13.40
N ASP A 91 0.91 14.08 -13.89
CA ASP A 91 0.76 12.86 -13.08
C ASP A 91 2.10 12.32 -12.56
N LEU A 92 3.20 12.53 -13.30
CA LEU A 92 4.53 12.02 -12.92
C LEU A 92 5.11 12.72 -11.69
N GLY A 93 4.94 14.05 -11.60
CA GLY A 93 5.31 14.84 -10.43
C GLY A 93 4.48 14.41 -9.21
N LEU A 94 3.19 14.21 -9.40
CA LEU A 94 2.29 13.74 -8.34
C LEU A 94 2.67 12.33 -7.84
N ASP A 95 2.97 11.39 -8.75
CA ASP A 95 3.42 10.04 -8.40
C ASP A 95 4.73 10.09 -7.58
N SER A 96 5.70 10.87 -8.05
CA SER A 96 6.97 11.07 -7.34
C SER A 96 6.77 11.67 -5.95
N TYR A 97 5.80 12.58 -5.79
CA TYR A 97 5.39 13.15 -4.50
C TYR A 97 4.80 12.11 -3.56
N PHE A 98 3.83 11.34 -4.02
CA PHE A 98 3.25 10.26 -3.22
C PHE A 98 4.30 9.23 -2.80
N ARG A 99 5.28 8.90 -3.65
CA ARG A 99 6.32 7.90 -3.32
C ARG A 99 7.18 8.37 -2.16
N ASN A 100 7.57 9.63 -2.16
CA ASN A 100 8.34 10.18 -1.05
C ASN A 100 7.48 10.35 0.21
N CYS A 101 6.21 10.73 0.07
CA CYS A 101 5.30 10.76 1.23
C CYS A 101 5.17 9.38 1.88
N VAL A 102 4.97 8.33 1.08
CA VAL A 102 4.88 6.94 1.55
C VAL A 102 6.21 6.46 2.14
N ALA A 103 7.34 6.79 1.53
CA ALA A 103 8.67 6.47 2.07
C ALA A 103 8.93 7.14 3.43
N ASN A 104 8.32 8.32 3.65
CA ASN A 104 8.38 9.07 4.92
C ASN A 104 7.15 8.83 5.81
N ARG A 105 6.32 7.81 5.50
CA ARG A 105 5.19 7.35 6.32
C ARG A 105 4.12 8.41 6.60
N CYS A 106 3.94 9.36 5.69
CA CYS A 106 2.90 10.37 5.77
C CYS A 106 1.51 9.71 5.79
N ARG A 107 0.68 10.05 6.79
CA ARG A 107 -0.70 9.52 6.90
C ARG A 107 -1.70 10.47 6.29
N GLN A 108 -1.38 11.76 6.27
CA GLN A 108 -2.19 12.80 5.64
C GLN A 108 -1.34 13.56 4.64
N ILE A 109 -1.77 13.61 3.39
CA ILE A 109 -1.02 14.18 2.28
C ILE A 109 -1.89 15.24 1.61
N ALA A 110 -1.52 16.50 1.78
CA ALA A 110 -2.16 17.64 1.15
C ALA A 110 -1.42 18.04 -0.13
N PHE A 111 -2.16 18.39 -1.17
CA PHE A 111 -1.62 18.91 -2.43
C PHE A 111 -2.72 19.59 -3.24
N THR A 112 -2.30 20.33 -4.27
CA THR A 112 -3.21 20.80 -5.32
C THR A 112 -2.78 20.22 -6.67
N ALA A 113 -3.72 20.04 -7.59
CA ALA A 113 -3.41 19.60 -8.94
C ALA A 113 -4.31 20.27 -9.99
N ASP A 114 -3.76 20.56 -11.17
CA ASP A 114 -4.53 21.08 -12.30
C ASP A 114 -5.64 20.12 -12.72
N LYS A 115 -6.71 20.65 -13.31
CA LYS A 115 -7.88 19.86 -13.75
C LYS A 115 -7.56 18.73 -14.74
N GLY A 116 -6.45 18.86 -15.47
CA GLY A 116 -5.97 17.86 -16.42
C GLY A 116 -5.19 16.71 -15.77
N VAL A 117 -4.76 16.86 -14.52
CA VAL A 117 -3.98 15.84 -13.80
C VAL A 117 -4.89 14.72 -13.32
N LYS A 118 -4.52 13.49 -13.64
CA LYS A 118 -5.28 12.30 -13.29
C LYS A 118 -4.94 11.88 -11.86
N VAL A 119 -5.82 12.21 -10.93
CA VAL A 119 -5.67 11.84 -9.51
C VAL A 119 -6.39 10.52 -9.23
N GLU A 120 -5.73 9.39 -9.51
CA GLU A 120 -6.23 8.03 -9.21
C GLU A 120 -5.82 7.57 -7.82
N VAL A 121 -6.24 8.32 -6.80
CA VAL A 121 -6.04 7.91 -5.41
C VAL A 121 -7.10 6.85 -5.09
N SER A 122 -6.71 5.78 -4.40
CA SER A 122 -7.57 4.63 -3.97
C SER A 122 -7.91 3.56 -5.02
N GLY A 123 -7.40 3.66 -6.26
CA GLY A 123 -7.52 2.56 -7.22
C GLY A 123 -6.75 1.31 -6.75
N GLY A 124 -7.20 0.11 -7.12
CA GLY A 124 -6.51 -1.14 -6.77
C GLY A 124 -5.02 -1.11 -7.11
N GLY A 125 -4.69 -0.66 -8.34
CA GLY A 125 -3.30 -0.47 -8.77
C GLY A 125 -2.53 0.58 -7.96
N PHE A 126 -3.18 1.64 -7.48
CA PHE A 126 -2.52 2.65 -6.65
C PHE A 126 -2.14 2.05 -5.27
N CYS A 127 -3.06 1.41 -4.57
CA CYS A 127 -2.72 0.80 -3.28
C CYS A 127 -1.62 -0.27 -3.44
N GLU A 128 -1.63 -1.04 -4.53
CA GLU A 128 -0.58 -2.01 -4.86
C GLU A 128 0.78 -1.34 -5.13
N ASP A 129 0.82 -0.31 -5.97
CA ASP A 129 2.06 0.39 -6.36
C ASP A 129 2.79 1.06 -5.19
N TYR A 130 2.02 1.41 -4.15
CA TYR A 130 2.50 2.10 -2.95
C TYR A 130 2.53 1.22 -1.70
N LEU A 131 2.13 -0.05 -1.80
CA LEU A 131 2.03 -1.01 -0.69
C LEU A 131 1.18 -0.46 0.47
N LEU A 132 0.01 0.06 0.15
CA LEU A 132 -0.95 0.63 1.09
C LEU A 132 -2.14 -0.32 1.26
N VAL A 133 -2.71 -0.38 2.46
CA VAL A 133 -4.00 -1.08 2.67
C VAL A 133 -5.13 -0.29 2.05
N TRP A 134 -5.09 1.02 2.27
CA TRP A 134 -6.12 1.92 1.77
C TRP A 134 -5.56 3.32 1.61
N CYS A 135 -6.07 4.04 0.63
CA CYS A 135 -5.93 5.48 0.57
C CYS A 135 -7.31 6.08 0.32
N ASN A 136 -7.77 7.00 1.15
CA ASN A 136 -8.97 7.79 0.89
C ASN A 136 -8.55 9.19 0.50
N TYR A 137 -9.40 9.93 -0.20
CA TYR A 137 -9.15 11.36 -0.35
C TYR A 137 -10.43 12.18 -0.30
N LYS A 138 -10.27 13.42 0.12
CA LYS A 138 -11.24 14.49 -0.08
C LYS A 138 -10.71 15.41 -1.17
N MET A 139 -11.63 15.98 -1.95
CA MET A 139 -11.31 16.93 -3.00
C MET A 139 -12.21 18.17 -2.87
N GLU A 140 -11.60 19.34 -2.96
CA GLU A 140 -12.29 20.62 -3.11
C GLU A 140 -12.09 21.19 -4.51
N PRO A 141 -13.16 21.50 -5.26
CA PRO A 141 -13.04 22.01 -6.61
C PRO A 141 -12.67 23.50 -6.64
N GLY A 142 -11.60 23.82 -7.35
CA GLY A 142 -11.23 25.19 -7.69
C GLY A 142 -11.48 25.54 -9.16
N LYS A 143 -11.18 26.79 -9.49
CA LYS A 143 -11.41 27.35 -10.84
C LYS A 143 -10.44 26.76 -11.87
N GLU A 144 -9.16 26.71 -11.53
CA GLU A 144 -8.07 26.23 -12.40
C GLU A 144 -7.50 24.87 -11.93
N ALA A 145 -7.46 24.65 -10.61
CA ALA A 145 -6.94 23.45 -9.96
C ALA A 145 -7.91 22.92 -8.90
N HIS A 146 -7.70 21.68 -8.47
CA HIS A 146 -8.38 21.02 -7.36
C HIS A 146 -7.44 20.94 -6.16
N SER A 147 -8.00 21.05 -4.96
CA SER A 147 -7.28 20.80 -3.70
C SER A 147 -7.62 19.42 -3.17
N TYR A 148 -6.61 18.70 -2.67
CA TYR A 148 -6.75 17.33 -2.21
C TYR A 148 -6.22 17.17 -0.79
N LEU A 149 -6.89 16.33 -0.01
CA LEU A 149 -6.37 15.76 1.23
C LEU A 149 -6.51 14.25 1.14
N ALA A 150 -5.41 13.56 0.91
CA ALA A 150 -5.35 12.10 0.94
C ALA A 150 -5.07 11.60 2.36
N SER A 151 -5.78 10.57 2.79
CA SER A 151 -5.60 9.85 4.05
C SER A 151 -5.13 8.43 3.74
N VAL A 152 -3.89 8.14 4.10
CA VAL A 152 -3.19 6.89 3.81
C VAL A 152 -3.24 5.96 5.01
N THR A 153 -3.67 4.73 4.76
CA THR A 153 -3.66 3.61 5.70
C THR A 153 -2.64 2.58 5.21
N TYR A 154 -1.60 2.37 6.01
CA TYR A 154 -0.55 1.39 5.75
C TYR A 154 -0.94 -0.01 6.22
N TYR A 155 -0.21 -1.03 5.77
CA TYR A 155 -0.35 -2.37 6.33
C TYR A 155 -0.11 -2.35 7.84
N PRO A 156 -1.03 -2.92 8.63
CA PRO A 156 -0.87 -3.04 10.07
C PRO A 156 0.40 -3.82 10.44
N GLY A 157 1.41 -3.10 10.94
CA GLY A 157 2.75 -3.61 11.24
C GLY A 157 3.86 -2.80 10.58
N ASP A 158 3.59 -2.13 9.45
CA ASP A 158 4.61 -1.36 8.74
C ASP A 158 5.15 -0.18 9.55
N ASN A 159 4.31 0.50 10.33
CA ASN A 159 4.76 1.60 11.20
C ASN A 159 5.71 1.08 12.29
N VAL A 160 5.47 -0.14 12.78
CA VAL A 160 6.35 -0.80 13.74
C VAL A 160 7.69 -1.15 13.10
N ALA A 161 7.67 -1.73 11.89
CA ALA A 161 8.88 -2.03 11.15
C ALA A 161 9.70 -0.76 10.84
N TRP A 162 9.02 0.33 10.45
CA TRP A 162 9.67 1.61 10.21
C TRP A 162 10.29 2.19 11.49
N ALA A 163 9.56 2.17 12.60
CA ALA A 163 10.04 2.63 13.90
C ALA A 163 11.28 1.86 14.35
N TYR A 164 11.31 0.55 14.09
CA TYR A 164 12.45 -0.30 14.41
C TYR A 164 13.68 0.06 13.58
N LEU A 165 13.52 0.24 12.28
CA LEU A 165 14.62 0.57 11.36
C LEU A 165 15.21 1.97 11.59
N ASN A 166 14.40 2.91 12.06
CA ASN A 166 14.81 4.30 12.27
C ASN A 166 15.06 4.66 13.74
N ASN A 167 14.81 3.71 14.66
CA ASN A 167 14.89 3.94 16.10
C ASN A 167 14.04 5.15 16.55
N ASP A 168 12.81 5.21 16.05
CA ASP A 168 11.85 6.29 16.33
C ASP A 168 10.44 5.71 16.54
N THR A 169 10.00 5.68 17.79
CA THR A 169 8.67 5.18 18.18
C THR A 169 7.67 6.30 18.44
N SER A 170 8.04 7.56 18.23
CA SER A 170 7.24 8.73 18.62
C SER A 170 5.84 8.75 17.99
N GLY A 171 5.69 8.07 16.86
CA GLY A 171 4.46 7.99 16.10
C GLY A 171 3.63 6.72 16.24
N LEU A 172 4.03 5.79 17.10
CA LEU A 172 3.26 4.57 17.30
C LEU A 172 1.99 4.87 18.12
N THR A 173 0.84 4.40 17.64
CA THR A 173 -0.35 4.30 18.51
C THR A 173 -0.08 3.34 19.67
N ALA A 174 -0.91 3.36 20.72
CA ALA A 174 -0.72 2.46 21.86
C ALA A 174 -0.65 0.97 21.47
N LYS A 175 -1.47 0.53 20.49
CA LYS A 175 -1.44 -0.83 19.96
C LYS A 175 -0.18 -1.10 19.14
N GLU A 176 0.26 -0.15 18.32
CA GLU A 176 1.52 -0.29 17.57
C GLU A 176 2.74 -0.30 18.50
N GLN A 177 2.74 0.48 19.58
CA GLN A 177 3.81 0.51 20.58
C GLN A 177 3.92 -0.85 21.29
N GLU A 178 2.80 -1.46 21.66
CA GLU A 178 2.80 -2.80 22.26
C GLU A 178 3.35 -3.86 21.29
N LEU A 179 2.92 -3.84 20.02
CA LEU A 179 3.48 -4.71 18.99
C LEU A 179 4.99 -4.48 18.81
N TYR A 180 5.44 -3.22 18.82
CA TYR A 180 6.85 -2.87 18.76
C TYR A 180 7.63 -3.49 19.93
N ASP A 181 7.19 -3.25 21.16
CA ASP A 181 7.88 -3.72 22.36
C ASP A 181 8.00 -5.26 22.39
N VAL A 182 6.91 -5.96 22.07
CA VAL A 182 6.89 -7.43 21.99
C VAL A 182 7.83 -7.94 20.90
N THR A 183 7.78 -7.33 19.71
CA THR A 183 8.58 -7.79 18.57
C THR A 183 10.06 -7.53 18.79
N VAL A 184 10.43 -6.37 19.34
CA VAL A 184 11.83 -6.03 19.63
C VAL A 184 12.40 -6.94 20.70
N ALA A 185 11.68 -7.15 21.81
CA ALA A 185 12.12 -8.07 22.84
C ALA A 185 12.34 -9.49 22.30
N TRP A 186 11.43 -9.96 21.44
CA TRP A 186 11.58 -11.26 20.79
C TRP A 186 12.78 -11.31 19.85
N LEU A 187 12.99 -10.27 19.04
CA LEU A 187 14.14 -10.16 18.14
C LEU A 187 15.47 -10.19 18.92
N GLU A 188 15.58 -9.44 20.01
CA GLU A 188 16.80 -9.40 20.84
C GLU A 188 17.12 -10.74 21.50
N GLU A 189 16.09 -11.50 21.89
CA GLU A 189 16.27 -12.81 22.51
C GLU A 189 16.59 -13.91 21.48
N ASN A 190 16.04 -13.82 20.27
CA ASN A 190 16.00 -14.95 19.33
C ASN A 190 16.85 -14.75 18.08
N VAL A 191 17.16 -13.52 17.66
CA VAL A 191 17.89 -13.20 16.43
C VAL A 191 19.31 -12.76 16.72
N THR A 192 20.28 -13.29 15.97
CA THR A 192 21.68 -12.89 16.05
C THR A 192 22.20 -12.40 14.70
N ASP A 193 23.27 -11.60 14.74
CA ASP A 193 23.89 -11.01 13.54
C ASP A 193 24.46 -12.05 12.58
N GLU A 194 24.82 -13.23 13.09
CA GLU A 194 25.41 -14.33 12.31
C GLU A 194 24.35 -15.14 11.54
N MET A 195 23.06 -14.97 11.85
CA MET A 195 21.98 -15.67 11.14
C MET A 195 21.81 -15.13 9.73
N THR A 196 21.71 -16.05 8.77
CA THR A 196 21.30 -15.76 7.40
C THR A 196 19.84 -15.32 7.33
N ASP A 197 19.46 -14.66 6.24
CA ASP A 197 18.07 -14.23 6.02
C ASP A 197 17.09 -15.42 6.01
N VAL A 198 17.52 -16.59 5.51
CA VAL A 198 16.71 -17.82 5.50
C VAL A 198 16.50 -18.35 6.92
N GLU A 199 17.53 -18.32 7.77
CA GLU A 199 17.42 -18.73 9.17
C GLU A 199 16.48 -17.79 9.93
N LYS A 200 16.60 -16.48 9.73
CA LYS A 200 15.70 -15.47 10.31
C LYS A 200 14.25 -15.69 9.88
N ALA A 201 14.01 -15.88 8.58
CA ALA A 201 12.66 -16.15 8.06
C ALA A 201 12.09 -17.46 8.60
N THR A 202 12.90 -18.52 8.69
CA THR A 202 12.48 -19.82 9.25
C THR A 202 12.14 -19.70 10.74
N LEU A 203 12.93 -18.93 11.50
CA LEU A 203 12.69 -18.70 12.92
C LEU A 203 11.36 -17.96 13.14
N PHE A 204 11.11 -16.88 12.41
CA PHE A 204 9.84 -16.16 12.45
C PHE A 204 8.66 -17.03 12.03
N HIS A 205 8.79 -17.77 10.92
CA HIS A 205 7.75 -18.71 10.49
C HIS A 205 7.40 -19.71 11.59
N ASN A 206 8.40 -20.32 12.22
CA ASN A 206 8.20 -21.32 13.26
C ASN A 206 7.60 -20.71 14.54
N TYR A 207 7.99 -19.48 14.88
CA TYR A 207 7.35 -18.74 15.96
C TYR A 207 5.86 -18.53 15.69
N LEU A 208 5.51 -18.00 14.52
CA LEU A 208 4.11 -17.77 14.16
C LEU A 208 3.31 -19.07 14.13
N ALA A 209 3.84 -20.12 13.47
CA ALA A 209 3.17 -21.41 13.39
C ALA A 209 3.01 -22.11 14.76
N GLY A 210 3.91 -21.82 15.71
CA GLY A 210 3.88 -22.39 17.06
C GLY A 210 3.04 -21.60 18.07
N ASN A 211 2.79 -20.32 17.81
CA ASN A 211 2.17 -19.42 18.79
C ASN A 211 0.84 -18.82 18.31
N ALA A 212 0.64 -18.59 17.01
CA ALA A 212 -0.60 -18.03 16.50
C ALA A 212 -1.63 -19.11 16.16
N VAL A 213 -2.90 -18.85 16.52
CA VAL A 213 -4.05 -19.70 16.19
C VAL A 213 -4.78 -19.13 14.99
N TYR A 214 -4.98 -19.95 13.95
CA TYR A 214 -5.75 -19.56 12.77
C TYR A 214 -7.25 -19.48 13.10
N SER A 215 -7.85 -18.29 12.94
CA SER A 215 -9.25 -18.02 13.27
C SER A 215 -10.17 -18.15 12.05
N ASN A 216 -10.78 -19.32 11.88
CA ASN A 216 -11.78 -19.55 10.84
C ASN A 216 -13.04 -18.67 11.04
N ASP A 217 -13.39 -18.34 12.28
CA ASP A 217 -14.53 -17.49 12.59
C ASP A 217 -14.26 -16.04 12.14
N LEU A 218 -13.06 -15.51 12.39
CA LEU A 218 -12.66 -14.21 11.89
C LEU A 218 -12.67 -14.18 10.36
N PHE A 219 -12.10 -15.20 9.72
CA PHE A 219 -12.09 -15.33 8.26
C PHE A 219 -13.52 -15.35 7.68
N ALA A 220 -14.43 -16.12 8.29
CA ALA A 220 -15.83 -16.17 7.88
C ALA A 220 -16.53 -14.81 8.04
N ASN A 221 -16.29 -14.11 9.15
CA ASN A 221 -16.91 -12.81 9.41
C ASN A 221 -16.46 -11.74 8.41
N LEU A 222 -15.17 -11.67 8.08
CA LEU A 222 -14.62 -10.71 7.12
C LEU A 222 -15.18 -10.90 5.71
N ASN A 223 -15.47 -12.14 5.32
CA ASN A 223 -16.13 -12.45 4.05
C ASN A 223 -17.59 -11.98 4.00
N THR A 224 -18.19 -11.67 5.15
CA THR A 224 -19.60 -11.23 5.24
C THR A 224 -19.77 -9.74 5.57
N SER A 225 -18.76 -9.12 6.18
CA SER A 225 -18.70 -7.67 6.42
C SER A 225 -17.24 -7.21 6.50
N PHE A 226 -16.88 -6.19 5.72
CA PHE A 226 -15.54 -5.62 5.77
C PHE A 226 -15.43 -4.66 6.97
N THR A 227 -15.16 -5.23 8.15
CA THR A 227 -14.87 -4.47 9.37
C THR A 227 -13.42 -4.71 9.75
N PHE A 228 -12.68 -3.63 10.04
CA PHE A 228 -11.32 -3.72 10.55
C PHE A 228 -11.28 -4.53 11.86
N ASP A 229 -10.33 -5.45 11.97
CA ASP A 229 -10.07 -6.27 13.14
C ASP A 229 -8.54 -6.38 13.36
N TYR A 230 -8.07 -6.55 14.59
CA TYR A 230 -6.64 -6.72 14.83
C TYR A 230 -6.13 -8.11 14.43
N GLY A 231 -7.00 -9.12 14.33
CA GLY A 231 -6.65 -10.45 13.84
C GLY A 231 -6.33 -10.55 12.35
N ILE A 232 -6.40 -9.44 11.59
CA ILE A 232 -5.91 -9.36 10.19
C ILE A 232 -4.58 -8.61 10.08
N THR A 233 -3.86 -8.49 11.20
CA THR A 233 -2.68 -7.65 11.34
C THR A 233 -1.54 -8.41 12.01
N ALA A 234 -0.32 -7.88 11.90
CA ALA A 234 0.82 -8.39 12.65
C ALA A 234 0.58 -8.36 14.18
N TYR A 235 -0.28 -7.46 14.68
CA TYR A 235 -0.69 -7.43 16.08
C TYR A 235 -1.47 -8.71 16.46
N GLY A 236 -2.41 -9.13 15.61
CA GLY A 236 -3.18 -10.36 15.79
C GLY A 236 -2.28 -11.60 15.87
N ALA A 237 -1.27 -11.65 15.01
CA ALA A 237 -0.32 -12.77 14.96
C ALA A 237 0.68 -12.78 16.13
N MET A 238 1.30 -11.63 16.42
CA MET A 238 2.41 -11.52 17.38
C MET A 238 1.97 -11.29 18.83
N VAL A 239 0.83 -10.62 19.07
CA VAL A 239 0.39 -10.19 20.40
C VAL A 239 -0.86 -10.95 20.84
N ASP A 240 -1.93 -10.92 20.03
CA ASP A 240 -3.18 -11.60 20.39
C ASP A 240 -3.11 -13.12 20.16
N HIS A 241 -2.12 -13.60 19.39
CA HIS A 241 -1.92 -14.99 19.02
C HIS A 241 -3.16 -15.62 18.34
N MET A 242 -3.96 -14.80 17.66
CA MET A 242 -5.15 -15.19 16.93
C MET A 242 -5.21 -14.38 15.64
N THR A 243 -5.05 -15.04 14.50
CA THR A 243 -4.91 -14.37 13.21
C THR A 243 -5.56 -15.15 12.07
N ILE A 244 -5.60 -14.57 10.87
CA ILE A 244 -5.89 -15.25 9.60
C ILE A 244 -4.72 -15.10 8.64
N CYS A 245 -4.84 -15.59 7.41
CA CYS A 245 -3.75 -15.58 6.43
C CYS A 245 -3.15 -14.20 6.11
N GLN A 246 -3.91 -13.11 6.33
CA GLN A 246 -3.45 -11.75 6.09
C GLN A 246 -2.54 -11.20 7.21
N GLY A 247 -2.80 -11.55 8.47
CA GLY A 247 -2.08 -11.02 9.63
C GLY A 247 -0.91 -11.89 10.01
#